data_AF-A0A835HQ94-F1
#
_entry.id   AF-A0A835HQ94-F1
#
_cell.length_a   1.000
_cell.length_b   1.000
_cell.length_c   1.000
_cell.angle_alpha   90.00
_cell.angle_beta   90.00
_cell.angle_gamma   90.00
#
_symmetry.space_group_name_H-M   'P 1'
#
loop_
_entity.id
_entity.type
_entity.pdbx_description
1 polymer ?
#
loop_
_entity_poly.entity_id
_entity_poly.type
_entity_poly.pdbx_seq_one_letter_code
_entity_poly.pdbx_strand_id
1 'polypeptide(L)'
;MAVSLSNFYVLNEPNVLPSNASTKFPGASLLASKLQICASPSTHLRNLGSVKRYSVLRSEASRKSQQLTQELQTNQMSNVGTDQEKDLFFEMKDRFLSFKRHSYMENLDHFQILAKGQAPKFMVVACADSRVCPSNILGFKPGEAFTVRSVANLVPEFESGPSETKAGLEFSVNSLEVENIFVIGHSCCGGIRALMSMQDEVDSSSFIQNWVVIGNNASLKLFRVTHGDVLDMKLQP
;
A
#
# COMPACT_ATOMS: atom_id res chain seq x y z
N MET A 1 5.20 -24.46 -1.78
CA MET A 1 6.12 -24.06 -0.69
C MET A 1 5.31 -23.26 0.30
N ALA A 2 5.18 -23.72 1.54
CA ALA A 2 4.58 -22.92 2.62
C ALA A 2 5.69 -22.04 3.20
N VAL A 3 5.66 -20.74 2.91
CA VAL A 3 6.55 -19.78 3.57
C VAL A 3 5.99 -19.56 4.98
N SER A 4 6.72 -20.03 5.99
CA SER A 4 6.39 -19.76 7.39
C SER A 4 6.69 -18.28 7.65
N LEU A 5 5.66 -17.44 7.57
CA LEU A 5 5.75 -16.04 7.97
C LEU A 5 5.87 -16.01 9.49
N SER A 6 7.07 -15.73 9.98
CA SER A 6 7.38 -15.76 11.41
C SER A 6 6.70 -14.65 12.18
N ASN A 7 6.26 -13.55 11.55
CA ASN A 7 5.53 -12.49 12.26
C ASN A 7 4.46 -11.78 11.41
N PHE A 8 3.20 -11.85 11.85
CA PHE A 8 2.06 -11.07 11.33
C PHE A 8 1.60 -10.09 12.41
N TYR A 9 1.65 -8.79 12.13
CA TYR A 9 1.27 -7.76 13.10
C TYR A 9 0.05 -6.99 12.64
N VAL A 10 -0.92 -6.85 13.53
CA VAL A 10 -2.07 -5.94 13.37
C VAL A 10 -1.81 -4.74 14.27
N LEU A 11 -1.54 -3.58 13.66
CA LEU A 11 -1.38 -2.33 14.39
C LEU A 11 -2.74 -1.63 14.44
N ASN A 12 -3.28 -1.53 15.65
CA ASN A 12 -4.47 -0.74 15.95
C ASN A 12 -4.10 0.31 17.00
N GLU A 13 -4.62 1.53 16.85
CA GLU A 13 -4.58 2.54 17.90
C GLU A 13 -5.30 1.99 19.15
N PRO A 14 -4.67 1.98 20.33
CA PRO A 14 -5.39 1.66 21.56
C PRO A 14 -6.41 2.76 21.84
N ASN A 15 -7.66 2.37 22.10
CA ASN A 15 -8.64 3.27 22.71
C ASN A 15 -8.03 3.82 24.00
N VAL A 16 -7.86 5.14 24.08
CA VAL A 16 -7.36 5.82 25.28
C VAL A 16 -8.39 5.66 26.40
N LEU A 17 -8.10 4.80 27.37
CA LEU A 17 -8.67 4.81 28.73
C LEU A 17 -7.58 4.46 29.76
N PRO A 18 -7.68 4.94 31.02
CA PRO A 18 -6.53 5.45 31.76
C PRO A 18 -5.67 4.39 32.45
N SER A 19 -4.45 4.82 32.72
CA SER A 19 -3.35 4.20 33.47
C SER A 19 -3.77 3.33 34.65
N ASN A 20 -3.38 2.04 34.62
CA ASN A 20 -2.55 1.37 35.63
C ASN A 20 -2.76 -0.15 35.56
N ALA A 21 -1.81 -0.88 34.97
CA ALA A 21 -1.54 -2.27 35.33
C ALA A 21 -0.17 -2.69 34.82
N SER A 22 0.78 -2.80 35.76
CA SER A 22 2.05 -3.51 35.58
C SER A 22 1.76 -5.00 35.51
N THR A 23 2.10 -5.64 34.39
CA THR A 23 2.26 -7.11 34.34
C THR A 23 3.48 -7.46 33.50
N LYS A 24 4.51 -7.94 34.20
CA LYS A 24 5.69 -8.62 33.67
C LYS A 24 5.25 -9.91 32.94
N PHE A 25 5.88 -10.20 31.80
CA PHE A 25 5.85 -11.55 31.21
C PHE A 25 7.21 -12.25 31.40
N PRO A 26 7.23 -13.54 31.76
CA PRO A 26 8.45 -14.31 31.97
C PRO A 26 9.04 -14.80 30.64
N GLY A 27 10.38 -14.93 30.62
CA GLY A 27 11.14 -15.35 29.47
C GLY A 27 10.91 -16.79 29.03
N ALA A 28 11.18 -17.07 27.76
CA ALA A 28 11.25 -18.41 27.21
C ALA A 28 12.49 -18.57 26.31
N SER A 29 13.44 -19.34 26.85
CA SER A 29 14.39 -20.27 26.24
C SER A 29 14.76 -20.15 24.76
N LEU A 30 16.02 -19.76 24.52
CA LEU A 30 16.77 -20.00 23.28
C LEU A 30 16.96 -21.52 23.04
N LEU A 31 16.50 -22.00 21.89
CA LEU A 31 16.95 -23.27 21.31
C LEU A 31 17.58 -22.98 19.95
N ALA A 32 18.91 -22.87 19.96
CA ALA A 32 19.73 -22.69 18.78
C ALA A 32 19.79 -23.99 17.99
N SER A 33 19.34 -23.94 16.73
CA SER A 33 19.65 -24.97 15.73
C SER A 33 20.41 -24.31 14.59
N LYS A 34 21.68 -24.70 14.40
CA LYS A 34 22.48 -24.37 13.22
C LYS A 34 21.88 -25.07 12.00
N LEU A 35 21.46 -24.34 10.97
CA LEU A 35 21.38 -24.91 9.63
C LEU A 35 21.78 -23.91 8.52
N GLN A 36 22.45 -24.51 7.55
CA GLN A 36 23.19 -24.03 6.38
C GLN A 36 22.57 -22.87 5.58
N ILE A 37 23.43 -21.90 5.21
CA ILE A 37 23.19 -20.90 4.18
C ILE A 37 23.27 -21.58 2.80
N CYS A 38 22.18 -21.61 2.05
CA CYS A 38 22.20 -21.84 0.61
C CYS A 38 22.05 -20.49 -0.10
N ALA A 39 23.05 -20.13 -0.92
CA ALA A 39 23.02 -18.92 -1.73
C ALA A 39 21.97 -19.06 -2.85
N SER A 40 21.05 -18.10 -2.97
CA SER A 40 20.17 -17.96 -4.12
C SER A 40 20.86 -17.12 -5.21
N PRO A 41 20.76 -17.49 -6.50
CA PRO A 41 21.42 -16.79 -7.59
C PRO A 41 20.68 -15.50 -7.98
N SER A 42 21.44 -14.46 -8.23
CA SER A 42 21.01 -13.18 -8.82
C SER A 42 20.17 -13.38 -10.08
N THR A 43 18.96 -12.80 -10.10
CA THR A 43 18.06 -12.76 -11.25
C THR A 43 18.63 -11.87 -12.36
N HIS A 44 19.39 -12.47 -13.28
CA HIS A 44 19.80 -11.85 -14.54
C HIS A 44 18.71 -12.05 -15.60
N LEU A 45 18.07 -10.96 -16.02
CA LEU A 45 17.22 -10.95 -17.22
C LEU A 45 18.10 -11.21 -18.46
N ARG A 46 17.79 -12.28 -19.21
CA ARG A 46 18.51 -12.66 -20.43
C ARG A 46 18.19 -11.71 -21.58
N ASN A 47 19.26 -11.39 -22.28
CA ASN A 47 19.34 -10.64 -23.53
C ASN A 47 18.59 -11.40 -24.65
N LEU A 48 17.53 -10.82 -25.22
CA LEU A 48 16.90 -11.27 -26.46
C LEU A 48 17.31 -10.31 -27.58
N GLY A 49 18.11 -10.82 -28.50
CA GLY A 49 18.68 -10.05 -29.60
C GLY A 49 17.69 -9.76 -30.74
N SER A 50 18.10 -8.75 -31.51
CA SER A 50 17.75 -8.44 -32.90
C SER A 50 16.40 -7.74 -33.16
N VAL A 51 16.38 -6.41 -32.99
CA VAL A 51 15.34 -5.54 -33.57
C VAL A 51 15.81 -5.05 -34.94
N LYS A 52 15.15 -5.55 -36.00
CA LYS A 52 15.25 -5.01 -37.36
C LYS A 52 14.71 -3.58 -37.40
N ARG A 53 15.45 -2.68 -38.05
CA ARG A 53 15.04 -1.29 -38.33
C ARG A 53 13.77 -1.30 -39.20
N TYR A 54 12.72 -0.65 -38.71
CA TYR A 54 11.58 -0.22 -39.54
C TYR A 54 11.50 1.31 -39.53
N SER A 55 11.19 1.86 -40.70
CA SER A 55 11.14 3.27 -41.04
C SER A 55 10.08 4.05 -40.27
N VAL A 56 10.38 5.33 -40.02
CA VAL A 56 9.53 6.29 -39.31
C VAL A 56 8.25 6.57 -40.11
N LEU A 57 7.12 6.05 -39.64
CA LEU A 57 5.79 6.53 -40.01
C LEU A 57 5.33 7.53 -38.95
N ARG A 58 5.37 8.82 -39.28
CA ARG A 58 4.87 9.91 -38.43
C ARG A 58 3.34 9.91 -38.53
N SER A 59 2.65 9.50 -37.46
CA SER A 59 1.19 9.51 -37.40
C SER A 59 0.62 10.94 -37.27
N GLU A 60 -0.60 11.15 -37.77
CA GLU A 60 -1.35 12.42 -37.72
C GLU A 60 -1.54 12.98 -36.30
N ALA A 61 -1.39 12.15 -35.27
CA ALA A 61 -1.38 12.57 -33.87
C ALA A 61 -0.26 13.60 -33.57
N SER A 62 0.87 13.53 -34.28
CA SER A 62 1.98 14.49 -34.12
C SER A 62 1.72 15.86 -34.75
N ARG A 63 0.74 16.00 -35.64
CA ARG A 63 0.39 17.31 -36.24
C ARG A 63 -0.61 18.08 -35.36
N LYS A 64 -1.58 17.37 -34.76
CA LYS A 64 -2.58 18.00 -33.87
C LYS A 64 -1.97 18.60 -32.61
N SER A 65 -0.86 18.05 -32.12
CA SER A 65 -0.15 18.61 -30.96
C SER A 65 0.48 19.99 -31.23
N GLN A 66 0.88 20.28 -32.47
CA GLN A 66 1.48 21.58 -32.82
C GLN A 66 0.44 22.70 -32.92
N GLN A 67 -0.75 22.41 -33.46
CA GLN A 67 -1.85 23.39 -33.54
C GLN A 67 -2.41 23.73 -32.16
N LEU A 68 -2.55 22.74 -31.27
CA LEU A 68 -3.02 22.97 -29.90
C LEU A 68 -2.05 23.83 -29.07
N THR A 69 -0.75 23.70 -29.33
CA THR A 69 0.29 24.51 -28.65
C THR A 69 0.20 25.99 -29.07
N GLN A 70 -0.27 26.26 -30.29
CA GLN A 70 -0.36 27.60 -30.85
C GLN A 70 -1.62 28.35 -30.36
N GLU A 71 -2.73 27.64 -30.12
CA GLU A 71 -3.97 28.21 -29.55
C GLU A 71 -3.85 28.54 -28.05
N LEU A 72 -2.99 27.85 -27.31
CA LEU A 72 -2.75 28.14 -25.89
C LEU A 72 -1.95 29.44 -25.65
N GLN A 73 -1.21 29.91 -26.67
CA GLN A 73 -0.40 31.13 -26.56
C GLN A 73 -1.18 32.42 -26.87
N THR A 74 -2.24 32.35 -27.69
CA THR A 74 -2.99 33.54 -28.12
C THR A 74 -4.07 34.00 -27.14
N ASN A 75 -4.46 33.17 -26.16
CA ASN A 75 -5.53 33.50 -25.21
C ASN A 75 -5.07 34.17 -23.90
N GLN A 76 -3.80 34.56 -23.75
CA GLN A 76 -3.29 35.20 -22.53
C GLN A 76 -3.22 36.74 -22.59
N MET A 77 -4.17 37.40 -23.25
CA MET A 77 -4.33 38.86 -23.18
C MET A 77 -5.80 39.24 -23.08
N SER A 78 -6.41 39.02 -21.91
CA SER A 78 -7.41 39.91 -21.28
C SER A 78 -8.15 39.18 -20.16
N ASN A 79 -7.72 39.33 -18.91
CA ASN A 79 -8.49 40.03 -17.87
C ASN A 79 -7.75 39.97 -16.52
N VAL A 80 -7.53 41.14 -15.94
CA VAL A 80 -7.13 41.27 -14.53
C VAL A 80 -8.39 41.06 -13.69
N GLY A 81 -8.42 39.94 -12.98
CA GLY A 81 -9.40 39.61 -11.95
C GLY A 81 -8.68 38.81 -10.86
N THR A 82 -8.73 39.32 -9.64
CA THR A 82 -8.18 38.71 -8.42
C THR A 82 -8.70 37.28 -8.24
N ASP A 83 -7.80 36.29 -8.16
CA ASP A 83 -7.71 35.35 -7.04
C ASP A 83 -6.67 34.25 -7.34
N GLN A 84 -5.93 33.86 -6.30
CA GLN A 84 -4.82 32.92 -6.35
C GLN A 84 -5.30 31.48 -6.61
N GLU A 85 -5.72 31.17 -7.83
CA GLU A 85 -5.75 29.78 -8.27
C GLU A 85 -4.32 29.39 -8.64
N LYS A 86 -3.51 29.06 -7.62
CA LYS A 86 -2.19 28.45 -7.85
C LYS A 86 -2.44 27.18 -8.67
N ASP A 87 -1.86 27.15 -9.87
CA ASP A 87 -1.89 25.98 -10.73
C ASP A 87 -1.40 24.74 -9.95
N LEU A 88 -2.32 23.81 -9.67
CA LEU A 88 -2.03 22.59 -8.93
C LEU A 88 -0.92 21.76 -9.60
N PHE A 89 -0.83 21.82 -10.94
CA PHE A 89 0.24 21.14 -11.66
C PHE A 89 1.59 21.79 -11.39
N PHE A 90 1.63 23.13 -11.31
CA PHE A 90 2.84 23.85 -10.92
C PHE A 90 3.28 23.47 -9.50
N GLU A 91 2.33 23.36 -8.57
CA GLU A 91 2.63 22.93 -7.21
C GLU A 91 3.19 21.49 -7.16
N MET A 92 2.57 20.54 -7.87
CA MET A 92 3.08 19.16 -7.91
C MET A 92 4.47 19.07 -8.54
N LYS A 93 4.72 19.88 -9.58
CA LYS A 93 6.05 19.99 -10.18
C LYS A 93 7.07 20.52 -9.16
N ASP A 94 6.74 21.57 -8.43
CA ASP A 94 7.65 22.12 -7.41
C ASP A 94 7.93 21.10 -6.29
N ARG A 95 6.90 20.39 -5.80
CA ARG A 95 7.06 19.31 -4.82
C ARG A 95 7.99 18.20 -5.32
N PHE A 96 7.83 17.76 -6.56
CA PHE A 96 8.73 16.77 -7.16
C PHE A 96 10.17 17.29 -7.31
N LEU A 97 10.34 18.54 -7.75
CA LEU A 97 11.66 19.17 -7.86
C LEU A 97 12.33 19.36 -6.48
N SER A 98 11.54 19.61 -5.44
CA SER A 98 12.02 19.66 -4.06
C SER A 98 12.49 18.28 -3.59
N PHE A 99 11.69 17.23 -3.79
CA PHE A 99 12.12 15.84 -3.52
C PHE A 99 13.41 15.48 -4.26
N LYS A 100 13.51 15.86 -5.54
CA LYS A 100 14.72 15.60 -6.33
C LYS A 100 15.95 16.26 -5.69
N ARG A 101 15.84 17.52 -5.27
CA ARG A 101 16.95 18.28 -4.67
C ARG A 101 17.32 17.77 -3.29
N HIS A 102 16.35 17.68 -2.39
CA HIS A 102 16.61 17.52 -0.94
C HIS A 102 16.46 16.09 -0.44
N SER A 103 16.07 15.14 -1.28
CA SER A 103 15.95 13.72 -0.89
C SER A 103 16.74 12.83 -1.83
N TYR A 104 16.48 12.94 -3.13
CA TYR A 104 17.16 12.10 -4.12
C TYR A 104 18.65 12.44 -4.27
N MET A 105 19.00 13.71 -4.53
CA MET A 105 20.40 14.10 -4.75
C MET A 105 21.26 14.02 -3.49
N GLU A 106 20.69 14.32 -2.32
CA GLU A 106 21.40 14.19 -1.04
C GLU A 106 21.66 12.72 -0.65
N ASN A 107 20.87 11.78 -1.15
CA ASN A 107 21.00 10.34 -0.88
C ASN A 107 21.25 9.54 -2.18
N LEU A 108 22.02 10.12 -3.10
CA LEU A 108 22.18 9.59 -4.46
C LEU A 108 22.62 8.12 -4.49
N ASP A 109 23.60 7.75 -3.65
CA ASP A 109 24.14 6.39 -3.59
C ASP A 109 23.06 5.37 -3.18
N HIS A 110 22.20 5.73 -2.22
CA HIS A 110 21.07 4.88 -1.80
C HIS A 110 20.09 4.66 -2.95
N PHE A 111 19.70 5.74 -3.66
CA PHE A 111 18.78 5.62 -4.80
C PHE A 111 19.40 4.89 -6.00
N GLN A 112 20.71 4.98 -6.21
CA GLN A 112 21.40 4.19 -7.24
C GLN A 112 21.39 2.69 -6.93
N ILE A 113 21.45 2.32 -5.66
CA ILE A 113 21.27 0.92 -5.23
C ILE A 113 19.81 0.50 -5.48
N LEU A 114 18.83 1.30 -5.06
CA LEU A 114 17.40 1.00 -5.27
C LEU A 114 17.02 0.91 -6.75
N ALA A 115 17.69 1.67 -7.63
CA ALA A 115 17.45 1.60 -9.07
C ALA A 115 17.84 0.24 -9.67
N LYS A 116 18.71 -0.53 -9.02
CA LYS A 116 19.10 -1.89 -9.45
C LYS A 116 18.13 -2.96 -8.96
N GLY A 117 17.41 -2.70 -7.88
CA GLY A 117 16.47 -3.63 -7.27
C GLY A 117 16.01 -3.20 -5.88
N GLN A 118 14.97 -3.85 -5.39
CA GLN A 118 14.42 -3.65 -4.06
C GLN A 118 14.50 -4.95 -3.24
N ALA A 119 14.71 -4.83 -1.94
CA ALA A 119 14.66 -5.93 -0.98
C ALA A 119 14.03 -5.41 0.34
N PRO A 120 12.74 -5.04 0.32
CA PRO A 120 12.07 -4.53 1.51
C PRO A 120 11.93 -5.63 2.57
N LYS A 121 12.04 -5.25 3.84
CA LYS A 121 11.87 -6.20 4.96
C LYS A 121 10.43 -6.31 5.43
N PHE A 122 9.60 -5.35 5.04
CA PHE A 122 8.21 -5.24 5.47
C PHE A 122 7.28 -5.26 4.26
N MET A 123 6.20 -6.02 4.35
CA MET A 123 4.97 -5.75 3.60
C MET A 123 4.01 -4.96 4.49
N VAL A 124 3.34 -3.96 3.92
CA VAL A 124 2.32 -3.18 4.62
C VAL A 124 1.02 -3.18 3.84
N VAL A 125 -0.06 -3.62 4.46
CA VAL A 125 -1.45 -3.44 3.99
C VAL A 125 -2.05 -2.30 4.81
N ALA A 126 -2.37 -1.18 4.16
CA ALA A 126 -2.87 0.00 4.83
C ALA A 126 -4.04 0.63 4.10
N CYS A 127 -4.73 1.59 4.75
CA CYS A 127 -5.89 2.20 4.16
C CYS A 127 -5.49 3.22 3.08
N ALA A 128 -6.30 3.34 2.04
CA ALA A 128 -6.19 4.40 1.02
C ALA A 128 -6.47 5.81 1.58
N ASP A 129 -6.96 5.92 2.82
CA ASP A 129 -7.25 7.18 3.50
C ASP A 129 -6.04 8.13 3.52
N SER A 130 -6.25 9.37 3.06
CA SER A 130 -5.19 10.36 2.83
C SER A 130 -4.50 10.82 4.12
N ARG A 131 -5.10 10.59 5.29
CA ARG A 131 -4.54 10.97 6.59
C ARG A 131 -3.47 10.02 7.09
N VAL A 132 -3.43 8.78 6.57
CA VAL A 132 -2.66 7.67 7.15
C VAL A 132 -1.71 7.03 6.16
N CYS A 133 -0.84 7.82 5.54
CA CYS A 133 0.25 7.29 4.71
C CYS A 133 1.26 6.51 5.59
N PRO A 134 1.46 5.19 5.37
CA PRO A 134 2.35 4.39 6.23
C PRO A 134 3.79 4.88 6.25
N SER A 135 4.32 5.34 5.10
CA SER A 135 5.67 5.90 5.03
C SER A 135 5.85 7.12 5.92
N ASN A 136 4.82 7.95 6.05
CA ASN A 136 4.86 9.14 6.90
C ASN A 136 4.72 8.79 8.38
N ILE A 137 3.78 7.89 8.73
CA ILE A 137 3.48 7.54 10.13
C ILE A 137 4.61 6.72 10.75
N LEU A 138 5.11 5.71 10.02
CA LEU A 138 6.13 4.79 10.53
C LEU A 138 7.56 5.23 10.17
N GLY A 139 7.70 6.30 9.38
CA GLY A 139 9.00 6.83 8.98
C GLY A 139 9.78 5.92 8.02
N PHE A 140 9.08 5.09 7.23
CA PHE A 140 9.75 4.22 6.25
C PHE A 140 10.50 5.05 5.21
N LYS A 141 11.75 4.67 4.99
CA LYS A 141 12.58 5.16 3.91
C LYS A 141 12.30 4.39 2.62
N PRO A 142 12.63 4.98 1.45
CA PRO A 142 12.56 4.27 0.17
C PRO A 142 13.31 2.93 0.23
N GLY A 143 12.62 1.86 -0.16
CA GLY A 143 13.14 0.49 -0.16
C GLY A 143 12.89 -0.33 1.10
N GLU A 144 12.35 0.25 2.18
CA GLU A 144 12.14 -0.50 3.44
C GLU A 144 10.84 -1.30 3.48
N ALA A 145 9.78 -0.80 2.84
CA ALA A 145 8.44 -1.40 2.86
C ALA A 145 7.81 -1.52 1.47
N PHE A 146 7.28 -2.69 1.15
CA PHE A 146 6.39 -2.93 0.02
C PHE A 146 4.94 -2.70 0.48
N THR A 147 4.29 -1.66 -0.03
CA THR A 147 2.99 -1.23 0.50
C THR A 147 1.85 -1.43 -0.49
N VAL A 148 0.77 -2.07 -0.05
CA VAL A 148 -0.53 -2.10 -0.73
C VAL A 148 -1.51 -1.23 0.05
N ARG A 149 -2.20 -0.32 -0.64
CA ARG A 149 -3.20 0.56 -0.02
C ARG A 149 -4.56 0.39 -0.68
N SER A 150 -5.56 0.01 0.11
CA SER A 150 -6.94 -0.19 -0.35
C SER A 150 -7.95 0.39 0.65
N VAL A 151 -9.21 0.53 0.26
CA VAL A 151 -10.25 1.01 1.17
C VAL A 151 -10.35 0.06 2.38
N ALA A 152 -10.27 0.59 3.59
CA ALA A 152 -10.34 -0.18 4.84
C ALA A 152 -9.28 -1.28 5.01
N ASN A 153 -8.16 -1.24 4.27
CA ASN A 153 -7.00 -2.12 4.47
C ASN A 153 -7.35 -3.61 4.61
N LEU A 154 -8.35 -4.05 3.84
CA LEU A 154 -8.89 -5.41 3.92
C LEU A 154 -7.99 -6.40 3.19
N VAL A 155 -7.87 -7.58 3.78
CA VAL A 155 -7.18 -8.73 3.21
C VAL A 155 -8.25 -9.77 2.87
N PRO A 156 -8.56 -9.99 1.58
CA PRO A 156 -9.54 -11.01 1.18
C PRO A 156 -9.05 -12.41 1.51
N GLU A 157 -10.00 -13.32 1.77
CA GLU A 157 -9.72 -14.75 1.95
C GLU A 157 -9.04 -15.35 0.71
N PHE A 158 -8.25 -16.40 0.89
CA PHE A 158 -7.49 -17.03 -0.20
C PHE A 158 -8.41 -17.49 -1.35
N GLU A 159 -9.52 -18.17 -1.01
CA GLU A 159 -10.51 -18.75 -1.94
C GLU A 159 -11.25 -17.71 -2.81
N SER A 160 -11.16 -16.42 -2.48
CA SER A 160 -11.76 -15.37 -3.31
C SER A 160 -11.05 -15.24 -4.68
N GLY A 161 -11.64 -14.50 -5.62
CA GLY A 161 -10.96 -14.17 -6.89
C GLY A 161 -9.70 -13.31 -6.71
N PRO A 162 -8.93 -13.04 -7.77
CA PRO A 162 -7.72 -12.21 -7.69
C PRO A 162 -8.02 -10.80 -7.15
N SER A 163 -7.08 -10.24 -6.37
CA SER A 163 -7.16 -8.87 -5.85
C SER A 163 -5.76 -8.27 -5.72
N GLU A 164 -5.68 -6.93 -5.65
CA GLU A 164 -4.42 -6.21 -5.48
C GLU A 164 -3.67 -6.63 -4.21
N THR A 165 -4.39 -6.80 -3.09
CA THR A 165 -3.81 -7.27 -1.83
C THR A 165 -3.23 -8.67 -1.97
N LYS A 166 -3.92 -9.59 -2.66
CA LYS A 166 -3.43 -10.97 -2.83
C LYS A 166 -2.24 -11.06 -3.77
N ALA A 167 -2.28 -10.36 -4.89
CA ALA A 167 -1.15 -10.27 -5.81
C ALA A 167 0.08 -9.63 -5.10
N GLY A 168 -0.15 -8.59 -4.30
CA GLY A 168 0.90 -7.97 -3.49
C GLY A 168 1.46 -8.89 -2.41
N LEU A 169 0.60 -9.68 -1.75
CA LEU A 169 1.01 -10.69 -0.76
C LEU A 169 1.87 -11.77 -1.43
N GLU A 170 1.41 -12.34 -2.54
CA GLU A 170 2.14 -13.36 -3.28
C GLU A 170 3.51 -12.84 -3.74
N PHE A 171 3.55 -11.63 -4.32
CA PHE A 171 4.80 -11.06 -4.79
C PHE A 171 5.77 -10.72 -3.65
N SER A 172 5.29 -10.09 -2.58
CA SER A 172 6.14 -9.72 -1.44
C SER A 172 6.70 -10.93 -0.71
N VAL A 173 5.91 -11.98 -0.51
CA VAL A 173 6.34 -13.19 0.21
C VAL A 173 7.21 -14.08 -0.67
N ASN A 174 6.80 -14.36 -1.91
CA ASN A 174 7.48 -15.35 -2.75
C ASN A 174 8.58 -14.78 -3.62
N SER A 175 8.55 -13.47 -3.94
CA SER A 175 9.54 -12.83 -4.82
C SER A 175 10.46 -11.86 -4.08
N LEU A 176 9.94 -11.09 -3.13
CA LEU A 176 10.73 -10.13 -2.36
C LEU A 176 11.23 -10.71 -1.02
N GLU A 177 10.70 -11.85 -0.59
CA GLU A 177 11.07 -12.54 0.65
C GLU A 177 10.99 -11.63 1.89
N VAL A 178 9.90 -10.84 1.99
CA VAL A 178 9.69 -9.95 3.14
C VAL A 178 9.66 -10.73 4.46
N GLU A 179 10.28 -10.17 5.49
CA GLU A 179 10.39 -10.81 6.81
C GLU A 179 9.13 -10.62 7.66
N ASN A 180 8.39 -9.53 7.43
CA ASN A 180 7.28 -9.12 8.29
C ASN A 180 6.10 -8.58 7.46
N ILE A 181 4.87 -8.88 7.88
CA ILE A 181 3.66 -8.33 7.28
C ILE A 181 2.87 -7.53 8.31
N PHE A 182 2.60 -6.26 8.00
CA PHE A 182 1.77 -5.37 8.82
C PHE A 182 0.43 -5.13 8.15
N VAL A 183 -0.66 -5.34 8.89
CA VAL A 183 -2.00 -4.85 8.52
C VAL A 183 -2.35 -3.70 9.47
N ILE A 184 -2.45 -2.50 8.92
CA ILE A 184 -2.57 -1.27 9.71
C ILE A 184 -3.98 -0.71 9.54
N GLY A 185 -4.78 -0.87 10.61
CA GLY A 185 -6.07 -0.20 10.74
C GLY A 185 -5.89 1.27 11.14
N HIS A 186 -6.99 2.04 11.11
CA HIS A 186 -6.95 3.42 11.62
C HIS A 186 -8.31 3.87 12.16
N SER A 187 -8.26 4.84 13.07
CA SER A 187 -9.45 5.46 13.65
C SER A 187 -10.31 6.16 12.58
N CYS A 188 -11.63 6.11 12.76
CA CYS A 188 -12.60 6.79 11.90
C CYS A 188 -12.45 6.43 10.40
N CYS A 189 -12.21 5.15 10.11
CA CYS A 189 -12.12 4.66 8.74
C CYS A 189 -13.47 4.75 8.01
N GLY A 190 -13.48 5.41 6.84
CA GLY A 190 -14.68 5.55 6.02
C GLY A 190 -15.20 4.22 5.48
N GLY A 191 -14.31 3.31 5.07
CA GLY A 191 -14.70 1.98 4.58
C GLY A 191 -15.29 1.09 5.68
N ILE A 192 -14.71 1.12 6.89
CA ILE A 192 -15.30 0.42 8.04
C ILE A 192 -16.63 1.04 8.44
N ARG A 193 -16.77 2.37 8.39
CA ARG A 193 -18.07 3.02 8.61
C ARG A 193 -19.12 2.57 7.60
N ALA A 194 -18.75 2.48 6.32
CA ALA A 194 -19.62 1.94 5.29
C ALA A 194 -20.04 0.49 5.60
N LEU A 195 -19.08 -0.35 6.03
CA LEU A 195 -19.35 -1.72 6.49
C LEU A 195 -20.37 -1.78 7.63
N MET A 196 -20.16 -0.99 8.68
CA MET A 196 -21.07 -0.96 9.84
C MET A 196 -22.45 -0.37 9.51
N SER A 197 -22.58 0.36 8.39
CA SER A 197 -23.83 1.02 7.97
C SER A 197 -24.58 0.22 6.91
N MET A 198 -24.04 -0.92 6.46
CA MET A 198 -24.75 -1.78 5.53
C MET A 198 -25.97 -2.40 6.22
N GLN A 199 -27.08 -2.42 5.49
CA GLN A 199 -28.26 -3.18 5.84
C GLN A 199 -28.11 -4.60 5.27
N ASP A 200 -29.04 -5.50 5.60
CA ASP A 200 -28.96 -6.91 5.21
C ASP A 200 -28.91 -7.13 3.68
N GLU A 201 -29.43 -6.17 2.90
CA GLU A 201 -29.40 -6.20 1.44
C GLU A 201 -28.14 -5.51 0.89
N VAL A 202 -27.27 -6.29 0.25
CA VAL A 202 -26.10 -5.77 -0.48
C VAL A 202 -26.55 -5.31 -1.87
N ASP A 203 -26.37 -4.03 -2.16
CA ASP A 203 -26.48 -3.51 -3.52
C ASP A 203 -25.31 -4.04 -4.34
N SER A 204 -25.59 -5.10 -5.11
CA SER A 204 -24.62 -5.75 -5.99
C SER A 204 -23.97 -4.81 -7.02
N SER A 205 -24.55 -3.63 -7.29
CA SER A 205 -23.96 -2.63 -8.17
C SER A 205 -22.89 -1.76 -7.50
N SER A 206 -22.83 -1.76 -6.16
CA SER A 206 -21.90 -0.96 -5.38
C SER A 206 -20.56 -1.65 -5.18
N PHE A 207 -19.53 -1.13 -5.84
CA PHE A 207 -18.14 -1.58 -5.64
C PHE A 207 -17.69 -1.47 -4.19
N ILE A 208 -18.14 -0.43 -3.47
CA ILE A 208 -17.76 -0.22 -2.07
C ILE A 208 -18.39 -1.30 -1.20
N GLN A 209 -19.68 -1.57 -1.33
CA GLN A 209 -20.34 -2.60 -0.52
C GLN A 209 -19.74 -3.97 -0.84
N ASN A 210 -19.62 -4.33 -2.12
CA ASN A 210 -18.99 -5.57 -2.57
C ASN A 210 -17.54 -5.74 -2.09
N TRP A 211 -16.83 -4.64 -1.85
CA TRP A 211 -15.48 -4.68 -1.28
C TRP A 211 -15.52 -4.83 0.25
N VAL A 212 -16.27 -3.98 0.95
CA VAL A 212 -16.18 -3.91 2.41
C VAL A 212 -16.82 -5.13 3.11
N VAL A 213 -17.68 -5.89 2.42
CA VAL A 213 -18.21 -7.19 2.92
C VAL A 213 -17.12 -8.20 3.26
N ILE A 214 -15.89 -8.06 2.73
CA ILE A 214 -14.73 -8.86 3.17
C ILE A 214 -14.53 -8.77 4.70
N GLY A 215 -14.87 -7.63 5.31
CA GLY A 215 -14.80 -7.42 6.75
C GLY A 215 -15.99 -7.96 7.55
N ASN A 216 -16.99 -8.60 6.93
CA ASN A 216 -18.23 -9.03 7.60
C ASN A 216 -17.97 -9.94 8.80
N ASN A 217 -17.03 -10.86 8.70
CA ASN A 217 -16.68 -11.75 9.82
C ASN A 217 -16.24 -10.97 11.06
N ALA A 218 -15.46 -9.90 10.88
CA ALA A 218 -15.04 -9.01 11.97
C ALA A 218 -16.21 -8.18 12.51
N SER A 219 -17.06 -7.67 11.62
CA SER A 219 -18.30 -6.95 11.99
C SER A 219 -19.20 -7.79 12.88
N LEU A 220 -19.55 -9.00 12.42
CA LEU A 220 -20.43 -9.93 13.15
C LEU A 220 -19.86 -10.30 14.52
N LYS A 221 -18.54 -10.50 14.60
CA LYS A 221 -17.87 -10.78 15.88
C LYS A 221 -18.01 -9.61 16.86
N LEU A 222 -17.88 -8.37 16.37
CA LEU A 222 -18.07 -7.17 17.20
C LEU A 222 -19.53 -7.02 17.66
N PHE A 223 -20.50 -7.24 16.77
CA PHE A 223 -21.93 -7.20 17.13
C PHE A 223 -22.27 -8.19 18.26
N ARG A 224 -21.79 -9.43 18.18
CA ARG A 224 -21.99 -10.45 19.23
C ARG A 224 -21.38 -10.05 20.57
N VAL A 225 -20.15 -9.52 20.57
CA VAL A 225 -19.45 -9.07 21.79
C VAL A 225 -20.17 -7.89 22.45
N THR A 226 -20.67 -6.95 21.64
CA THR A 226 -21.33 -5.73 22.14
C THR A 226 -22.78 -5.96 22.60
N HIS A 227 -23.45 -6.99 22.08
CA HIS A 227 -24.86 -7.29 22.37
C HIS A 227 -25.05 -8.54 23.26
N GLY A 228 -23.96 -9.09 23.83
CA GLY A 228 -24.02 -10.01 24.98
C GLY A 228 -24.00 -11.51 24.69
N ASP A 229 -23.66 -11.94 23.47
CA ASP A 229 -23.47 -13.38 23.19
C ASP A 229 -22.07 -13.81 23.65
N VAL A 230 -21.95 -14.25 24.90
CA VAL A 230 -20.73 -14.84 25.46
C VAL A 230 -20.56 -16.26 24.91
N LEU A 231 -19.58 -16.47 24.02
CA LEU A 231 -19.08 -17.83 23.78
C LEU A 231 -17.55 -17.92 23.83
N ASP A 232 -17.17 -18.95 24.57
CA ASP A 232 -15.85 -19.47 24.92
C ASP A 232 -14.92 -19.54 23.71
N MET A 233 -13.84 -18.78 23.75
CA MET A 233 -12.86 -18.65 22.67
C MET A 233 -11.94 -19.88 22.65
N LYS A 234 -12.47 -21.03 22.22
CA LYS A 234 -11.61 -22.12 21.75
C LYS A 234 -11.12 -21.78 20.35
N LEU A 235 -9.92 -21.22 20.27
CA LEU A 235 -9.09 -21.38 19.07
C LEU A 235 -9.00 -22.89 18.80
N GLN A 236 -9.60 -23.34 17.71
CA GLN A 236 -9.24 -24.64 17.15
C GLN A 236 -7.95 -24.47 16.35
N PRO A 237 -7.05 -25.48 16.40
CA PRO A 237 -5.65 -25.38 16.00
C PRO A 237 -5.43 -25.10 14.51
#